data_AF-A0A7J5XLY6-F1
#
_entry.id   AF-A0A7J5XLY6-F1
#
_cell.length_a   1.000
_cell.length_b   1.000
_cell.length_c   1.000
_cell.angle_alpha   90.00
_cell.angle_beta   90.00
_cell.angle_gamma   90.00
#
_symmetry.space_group_name_H-M   'P 1'
#
loop_
_entity.id
_entity.type
_entity.pdbx_description
1 polymer ?
#
loop_
_entity_poly.entity_id
_entity_poly.type
_entity_poly.pdbx_seq_one_letter_code
_entity_poly.pdbx_strand_id
1 'polypeptide(L)'
;MEELTEVITSAEFHPQQCHTFAYSSSKGSIRLCDMREAALCDKHCKCEYKQGNDKEPTHLFIDSLSNFEEPEDPSTRSFFSEIISSISDVKFSHNGRYLMTRDYLTVKVWDLQMENKPLETYQVHDYLRGKLCSLYENDCIFDKFECVWNGSDSVIMTGSYNNFFRMFDRNTKRDVTLEASRENSKPRAILKPRKVCVGGKRRKDEISVDSLDFSKKILHTTWHPHENIIAVAATNNLYIFQDKVN
;
A
#
# COMPACT_ATOMS: atom_id res chain seq x y z
N MET A 1 -20.95 -0.35 19.21
CA MET A 1 -20.02 -0.59 18.10
C MET A 1 -19.17 -1.76 18.53
N GLU A 2 -19.28 -2.91 17.87
CA GLU A 2 -18.45 -4.06 18.23
C GLU A 2 -16.99 -3.70 17.95
N GLU A 3 -16.13 -3.84 18.96
CA GLU A 3 -14.71 -3.59 18.82
C GLU A 3 -14.13 -4.66 17.88
N LEU A 4 -13.66 -4.25 16.70
CA LEU A 4 -13.06 -5.17 15.75
C LEU A 4 -11.82 -5.81 16.40
N THR A 5 -11.82 -7.14 16.45
CA THR A 5 -10.67 -7.89 16.97
C THR A 5 -9.48 -7.68 16.03
N GLU A 6 -8.32 -7.34 16.59
CA GLU A 6 -7.09 -7.21 15.80
C GLU A 6 -6.69 -8.58 15.23
N VAL A 7 -6.48 -8.66 13.91
CA VAL A 7 -6.01 -9.86 13.24
C VAL A 7 -4.73 -9.58 12.46
N ILE A 8 -3.85 -10.58 12.36
CA ILE A 8 -2.65 -10.49 11.52
C ILE A 8 -3.07 -10.55 10.06
N THR A 9 -2.57 -9.61 9.25
CA THR A 9 -2.96 -9.46 7.84
C THR A 9 -1.87 -9.88 6.87
N SER A 10 -0.60 -9.64 7.19
CA SER A 10 0.56 -10.06 6.41
C SER A 10 1.75 -10.31 7.35
N ALA A 11 2.68 -11.16 6.93
CA ALA A 11 3.92 -11.43 7.64
C ALA A 11 5.04 -11.79 6.65
N GLU A 12 6.24 -11.30 6.90
CA GLU A 12 7.41 -11.55 6.05
C GLU A 12 8.70 -11.63 6.87
N PHE A 13 9.62 -12.51 6.45
CA PHE A 13 10.97 -12.59 7.03
C PHE A 13 11.89 -11.54 6.43
N HIS A 14 12.83 -11.05 7.25
CA HIS A 14 13.89 -10.19 6.77
C HIS A 14 14.78 -10.92 5.75
N PRO A 15 15.11 -10.32 4.60
CA PRO A 15 15.77 -11.01 3.48
C PRO A 15 17.15 -11.58 3.81
N GLN A 16 17.82 -11.03 4.83
CA GLN A 16 19.17 -11.42 5.24
C GLN A 16 19.25 -11.99 6.68
N GLN A 17 18.24 -11.73 7.51
CA GLN A 17 18.29 -12.01 8.95
C GLN A 17 17.23 -13.05 9.28
N CYS A 18 17.63 -14.32 9.37
CA CYS A 18 16.73 -15.44 9.61
C CYS A 18 15.96 -15.39 10.95
N HIS A 19 16.37 -14.51 11.86
CA HIS A 19 15.77 -14.33 13.19
C HIS A 19 14.81 -13.16 13.23
N THR A 20 14.76 -12.33 12.19
CA THR A 20 13.96 -11.11 12.16
C THR A 20 12.81 -11.29 11.18
N PHE A 21 11.60 -11.00 11.63
CA PHE A 21 10.42 -10.96 10.76
C PHE A 21 9.51 -9.81 11.18
N ALA A 22 8.70 -9.34 10.25
CA ALA A 22 7.67 -8.34 10.52
C ALA A 22 6.29 -8.94 10.24
N TYR A 23 5.29 -8.49 10.97
CA TYR A 23 3.89 -8.74 10.64
C TYR A 23 3.06 -7.48 10.83
N SER A 24 1.99 -7.36 10.04
CA SER A 24 1.02 -6.27 10.14
C SER A 24 -0.33 -6.76 10.65
N SER A 25 -1.15 -5.80 11.08
CA SER A 25 -2.50 -6.09 11.54
C SER A 25 -3.60 -5.32 10.81
N SER A 26 -4.84 -5.77 11.03
CA SER A 26 -6.07 -5.11 10.57
C SER A 26 -6.33 -3.76 11.22
N LYS A 27 -5.62 -3.41 12.29
CA LYS A 27 -5.68 -2.09 12.94
C LYS A 27 -4.59 -1.13 12.45
N GLY A 28 -3.81 -1.55 11.44
CA GLY A 28 -2.73 -0.74 10.89
C GLY A 28 -1.46 -0.71 11.74
N SER A 29 -1.28 -1.67 12.64
CA SER A 29 -0.05 -1.82 13.40
C SER A 29 0.96 -2.70 12.65
N ILE A 30 2.25 -2.40 12.82
CA ILE A 30 3.35 -3.20 12.27
C ILE A 30 4.23 -3.62 13.44
N ARG A 31 4.58 -4.90 13.51
CA ARG A 31 5.37 -5.43 14.60
C ARG A 31 6.59 -6.13 14.03
N LEU A 32 7.77 -5.69 14.47
CA LEU A 32 9.05 -6.30 14.15
C LEU A 32 9.45 -7.21 15.31
N CYS A 33 9.74 -8.47 15.00
CA CYS A 33 10.05 -9.51 15.98
C CYS A 33 11.47 -10.03 15.78
N ASP A 34 12.18 -10.27 16.89
CA ASP A 34 13.45 -10.99 16.93
C ASP A 34 13.29 -12.31 17.69
N MET A 35 13.45 -13.42 16.97
CA MET A 35 13.32 -14.78 17.49
C MET A 35 14.43 -15.17 18.48
N ARG A 36 15.51 -14.38 18.58
CA ARG A 36 16.60 -14.62 19.54
C ARG A 36 16.26 -14.10 20.93
N GLU A 37 15.44 -13.05 21.04
CA GLU A 37 15.11 -12.44 22.33
C GLU A 37 14.17 -13.32 23.16
N ALA A 38 13.19 -13.94 22.52
CA ALA A 38 12.27 -14.85 23.16
C ALA A 38 11.72 -15.88 22.19
N ALA A 39 11.59 -17.14 22.63
CA ALA A 39 11.02 -18.23 21.84
C ALA A 39 9.56 -17.98 21.44
N LEU A 40 8.84 -17.16 22.20
CA LEU A 40 7.46 -16.74 21.93
C LEU A 40 7.39 -15.44 21.12
N CYS A 41 8.52 -14.73 20.90
CA CYS A 41 8.56 -13.38 20.33
C CYS A 41 7.58 -12.41 21.02
N ASP A 42 7.32 -12.65 22.31
CA ASP A 42 6.39 -11.94 23.19
C ASP A 42 7.01 -10.66 23.78
N LYS A 43 8.33 -10.58 23.78
CA LYS A 43 9.08 -9.34 23.99
C LYS A 43 9.30 -8.66 22.64
N HIS A 44 8.74 -7.46 22.51
CA HIS A 44 8.90 -6.63 21.32
C HIS A 44 10.30 -6.00 21.32
N CYS A 45 11.03 -6.18 20.22
CA CYS A 45 12.47 -5.90 20.15
C CYS A 45 12.81 -4.40 20.28
N LYS A 46 11.84 -3.49 20.08
CA LYS A 46 11.99 -2.04 20.32
C LYS A 46 10.64 -1.46 20.73
N CYS A 47 10.56 -0.68 21.82
CA CYS A 47 9.40 0.13 22.21
C CYS A 47 9.92 1.41 22.87
N GLU A 48 9.48 2.58 22.42
CA GLU A 48 8.91 3.66 23.27
C GLU A 48 8.78 4.99 22.49
N TYR A 49 7.54 5.51 22.41
CA TYR A 49 7.31 6.92 22.72
C TYR A 49 6.00 7.06 23.52
N LYS A 50 6.15 7.56 24.76
CA LYS A 50 5.07 7.84 25.70
C LYS A 50 4.49 9.23 25.43
N GLN A 51 3.17 9.34 25.39
CA GLN A 51 2.51 10.60 25.72
C GLN A 51 1.25 10.30 26.54
N GLY A 52 1.31 10.62 27.84
CA GLY A 52 0.17 10.52 28.77
C GLY A 52 0.23 9.30 29.69
N ASN A 53 -0.04 9.55 30.97
CA ASN A 53 -0.14 8.53 32.02
C ASN A 53 -1.36 7.63 31.76
N ASP A 54 -1.16 6.34 32.04
CA ASP A 54 -2.17 5.28 32.11
C ASP A 54 -2.77 4.84 30.76
N LYS A 55 -2.05 3.94 30.06
CA LYS A 55 -2.58 2.76 29.35
C LYS A 55 -1.42 1.95 28.72
N GLU A 56 -1.67 0.66 28.55
CA GLU A 56 -0.80 -0.44 28.09
C GLU A 56 0.12 -0.16 26.88
N PRO A 57 1.21 -0.95 26.67
CA PRO A 57 2.25 -0.66 25.69
C PRO A 57 1.69 -0.37 24.29
N THR A 58 1.97 0.84 23.82
CA THR A 58 1.54 1.35 22.52
C THR A 58 2.29 0.64 21.39
N HIS A 59 1.53 0.24 20.37
CA HIS A 59 1.99 -0.47 19.18
C HIS A 59 3.13 0.27 18.48
N LEU A 60 4.09 -0.50 17.96
CA LEU A 60 5.16 0.03 17.10
C LEU A 60 4.58 0.43 15.75
N PHE A 61 5.06 1.55 15.21
CA PHE A 61 4.62 2.10 13.93
C PHE A 61 3.11 2.36 13.85
N ILE A 62 2.59 3.27 14.69
CA ILE A 62 1.23 3.80 14.50
C ILE A 62 1.30 4.93 13.47
N ASP A 63 0.48 4.81 12.43
CA ASP A 63 0.26 5.90 11.48
C ASP A 63 -0.36 7.11 12.19
N SER A 64 0.44 8.16 12.39
CA SER A 64 -0.01 9.42 13.01
C SER A 64 -0.84 10.30 12.06
N LEU A 65 -1.15 9.86 10.83
CA LEU A 65 -1.92 10.62 9.83
C LEU A 65 -3.39 10.86 10.21
N SER A 66 -3.90 10.31 11.32
CA SER A 66 -5.25 10.62 11.80
C SER A 66 -5.48 12.10 12.19
N ASN A 67 -4.43 12.91 12.33
CA ASN A 67 -4.49 14.25 12.92
C ASN A 67 -4.56 15.45 11.95
N PHE A 68 -4.50 15.27 10.63
CA PHE A 68 -4.60 16.40 9.70
C PHE A 68 -5.56 16.09 8.54
N GLU A 69 -6.79 16.63 8.62
CA GLU A 69 -7.57 17.21 7.51
C GLU A 69 -9.07 17.36 7.88
N GLU A 70 -9.64 18.49 7.44
CA GLU A 70 -11.02 19.06 7.32
C GLU A 70 -12.24 18.56 8.16
N PRO A 71 -13.26 19.43 8.36
CA PRO A 71 -14.31 19.24 9.38
C PRO A 71 -15.46 18.36 8.87
N GLU A 72 -15.28 17.03 8.93
CA GLU A 72 -16.39 16.07 8.87
C GLU A 72 -16.78 15.56 10.26
N ASP A 73 -17.98 14.97 10.37
CA ASP A 73 -18.53 14.44 11.62
C ASP A 73 -17.53 13.45 12.29
N PRO A 74 -17.08 13.70 13.54
CA PRO A 74 -16.07 12.89 14.22
C PRO A 74 -16.42 11.40 14.32
N SER A 75 -17.72 11.06 14.31
CA SER A 75 -18.22 9.70 14.48
C SER A 75 -18.03 8.82 13.24
N THR A 76 -18.26 9.36 12.04
CA THR A 76 -18.07 8.65 10.76
C THR A 76 -16.59 8.59 10.36
N ARG A 77 -15.82 9.62 10.72
CA ARG A 77 -14.35 9.65 10.54
C ARG A 77 -13.66 8.48 11.24
N SER A 78 -14.06 8.18 12.48
CA SER A 78 -13.45 7.09 13.25
C SER A 78 -13.69 5.72 12.62
N PHE A 79 -14.87 5.50 12.01
CA PHE A 79 -15.23 4.19 11.46
C PHE A 79 -14.43 3.82 10.21
N PHE A 80 -14.49 4.68 9.17
CA PHE A 80 -13.77 4.38 7.94
C PHE A 80 -12.26 4.43 8.14
N SER A 81 -11.76 5.27 9.05
CA SER A 81 -10.34 5.31 9.40
C SER A 81 -9.82 3.97 9.91
N GLU A 82 -10.60 3.23 10.71
CA GLU A 82 -10.21 1.90 11.21
C GLU A 82 -10.21 0.85 10.09
N ILE A 83 -11.15 0.95 9.14
CA ILE A 83 -11.23 0.01 8.01
C ILE A 83 -10.05 0.23 7.05
N ILE A 84 -9.79 1.49 6.65
CA ILE A 84 -8.76 1.80 5.66
C ILE A 84 -7.34 1.77 6.23
N SER A 85 -7.18 1.82 7.57
CA SER A 85 -5.87 1.66 8.22
C SER A 85 -5.38 0.21 8.22
N SER A 86 -6.27 -0.75 7.97
CA SER A 86 -5.90 -2.15 7.80
C SER A 86 -4.81 -2.31 6.74
N ILE A 87 -3.68 -2.87 7.15
CA ILE A 87 -2.56 -3.12 6.24
C ILE A 87 -2.85 -4.39 5.45
N SER A 88 -2.82 -4.30 4.15
CA SER A 88 -3.03 -5.40 3.22
C SER A 88 -1.76 -6.19 2.91
N ASP A 89 -0.60 -5.53 2.88
CA ASP A 89 0.67 -6.17 2.54
C ASP A 89 1.87 -5.49 3.21
N VAL A 90 2.92 -6.26 3.46
CA VAL A 90 4.18 -5.85 4.09
C VAL A 90 5.34 -6.44 3.29
N LYS A 91 6.28 -5.59 2.87
CA LYS A 91 7.46 -6.00 2.10
C LYS A 91 8.75 -5.37 2.58
N PHE A 92 9.72 -6.18 3.00
CA PHE A 92 11.09 -5.71 3.20
C PHE A 92 11.72 -5.29 1.86
N SER A 93 12.51 -4.23 1.91
CA SER A 93 13.40 -3.89 0.80
C SER A 93 14.47 -4.97 0.63
N HIS A 94 14.99 -5.15 -0.57
CA HIS A 94 16.01 -6.16 -0.86
C HIS A 94 17.28 -5.96 -0.03
N ASN A 95 17.63 -4.71 0.29
CA ASN A 95 18.74 -4.38 1.18
C ASN A 95 18.46 -4.60 2.68
N GLY A 96 17.22 -4.92 3.06
CA GLY A 96 16.79 -5.17 4.44
C GLY A 96 16.68 -3.93 5.33
N ARG A 97 17.00 -2.72 4.85
CA ARG A 97 16.95 -1.50 5.66
C ARG A 97 15.55 -0.93 5.84
N TYR A 98 14.72 -1.08 4.81
CA TYR A 98 13.40 -0.46 4.75
C TYR A 98 12.30 -1.52 4.80
N LEU A 99 11.15 -1.10 5.30
CA LEU A 99 9.91 -1.87 5.26
C LEU A 99 8.87 -1.07 4.50
N MET A 100 8.19 -1.70 3.55
CA MET A 100 7.06 -1.11 2.85
C MET A 100 5.77 -1.71 3.37
N THR A 101 4.75 -0.88 3.53
CA THR A 101 3.41 -1.33 3.89
C THR A 101 2.37 -0.71 2.98
N ARG A 102 1.38 -1.51 2.60
CA ARG A 102 0.24 -1.05 1.81
C ARG A 102 -1.02 -1.08 2.66
N ASP A 103 -1.58 0.09 2.96
CA ASP A 103 -2.96 0.21 3.44
C ASP A 103 -3.91 0.46 2.25
N TYR A 104 -5.19 0.71 2.49
CA TYR A 104 -6.14 0.84 1.40
C TYR A 104 -5.76 1.98 0.44
N LEU A 105 -5.49 3.19 0.96
CA LEU A 105 -5.28 4.40 0.15
C LEU A 105 -3.81 4.69 -0.17
N THR A 106 -2.88 4.18 0.63
CA THR A 106 -1.49 4.63 0.65
C THR A 106 -0.49 3.47 0.69
N VAL A 107 0.70 3.74 0.14
CA VAL A 107 1.90 2.94 0.39
C VAL A 107 2.83 3.76 1.25
N LYS A 108 3.35 3.17 2.33
CA LYS A 108 4.29 3.81 3.25
C LYS A 108 5.61 3.05 3.26
N VAL A 109 6.70 3.78 3.37
CA VAL A 109 8.04 3.24 3.56
C VAL A 109 8.54 3.64 4.93
N TRP A 110 9.01 2.68 5.70
CA TRP A 110 9.54 2.81 7.05
C TRP A 110 11.03 2.49 7.04
N ASP A 111 11.82 3.20 7.84
CA ASP A 111 13.21 2.83 8.10
C ASP A 111 13.22 2.02 9.41
N LEU A 112 13.81 0.82 9.40
CA LEU A 112 13.87 -0.05 10.60
C LEU A 112 14.70 0.56 11.75
N GLN A 113 15.42 1.66 11.49
CA GLN A 113 16.14 2.43 12.50
C GLN A 113 15.32 3.64 13.01
N MET A 114 14.22 4.01 12.35
CA MET A 114 13.37 5.14 12.71
C MET A 114 11.89 4.72 12.72
N GLU A 115 11.37 4.41 13.90
CA GLU A 115 10.07 3.74 14.05
C GLU A 115 8.91 4.68 14.37
N ASN A 116 9.21 5.95 14.63
CA ASN A 116 8.22 6.93 15.07
C ASN A 116 7.31 7.43 13.96
N LYS A 117 7.70 7.31 12.68
CA LYS A 117 6.92 7.74 11.54
C LYS A 117 7.41 7.08 10.25
N PRO A 118 6.55 6.97 9.23
CA PRO A 118 7.02 6.57 7.90
C PRO A 118 8.00 7.61 7.35
N LEU A 119 9.04 7.13 6.69
CA LEU A 119 10.00 7.95 5.96
C LEU A 119 9.34 8.58 4.72
N GLU A 120 8.49 7.81 4.03
CA GLU A 120 7.83 8.22 2.79
C GLU A 120 6.39 7.70 2.79
N THR A 121 5.46 8.54 2.32
CA THR A 121 4.04 8.18 2.15
C THR A 121 3.60 8.53 0.74
N TYR A 122 3.09 7.54 0.02
CA TYR A 122 2.66 7.62 -1.37
C TYR A 122 1.15 7.42 -1.47
N GLN A 123 0.46 8.42 -1.99
CA GLN A 123 -0.99 8.36 -2.20
C GLN A 123 -1.29 7.53 -3.46
N VAL A 124 -1.97 6.39 -3.32
CA VAL A 124 -2.25 5.50 -4.45
C VAL A 124 -3.48 5.94 -5.21
N HIS A 125 -4.62 6.04 -4.55
CA HIS A 125 -5.86 6.41 -5.22
C HIS A 125 -6.71 7.31 -4.32
N ASP A 126 -6.11 8.43 -3.94
CA ASP A 126 -6.70 9.40 -3.02
C ASP A 126 -8.03 9.98 -3.50
N TYR A 127 -8.20 10.01 -4.82
CA TYR A 127 -9.45 10.38 -5.48
C TYR A 127 -10.65 9.49 -5.10
N LEU A 128 -10.44 8.38 -4.37
CA LEU A 128 -11.49 7.51 -3.83
C LEU A 128 -11.95 7.89 -2.42
N ARG A 129 -11.30 8.84 -1.72
CA ARG A 129 -11.71 9.27 -0.38
C ARG A 129 -13.19 9.68 -0.33
N GLY A 130 -13.65 10.45 -1.31
CA GLY A 130 -15.06 10.85 -1.42
C GLY A 130 -16.05 9.73 -1.81
N LYS A 131 -15.56 8.50 -2.04
CA LYS A 131 -16.37 7.33 -2.44
C LYS A 131 -16.33 6.20 -1.41
N LEU A 132 -15.70 6.40 -0.24
CA LEU A 132 -15.54 5.34 0.78
C LEU A 132 -16.85 4.68 1.20
N CYS A 133 -17.94 5.44 1.34
CA CYS A 133 -19.26 4.89 1.67
C CYS A 133 -19.75 3.90 0.59
N SER A 134 -19.68 4.29 -0.68
CA SER A 134 -20.07 3.42 -1.80
C SER A 134 -19.14 2.21 -1.97
N LEU A 135 -17.85 2.37 -1.66
CA LEU A 135 -16.87 1.28 -1.69
C LEU A 135 -17.11 0.28 -0.55
N TYR A 136 -17.61 0.75 0.59
CA TYR A 136 -18.02 -0.11 1.70
C TYR A 136 -19.29 -0.89 1.37
N GLU A 137 -20.30 -0.26 0.78
CA GLU A 137 -21.54 -0.94 0.35
C GLU A 137 -21.30 -2.07 -0.67
N ASN A 138 -20.23 -1.95 -1.48
CA ASN A 138 -19.87 -2.93 -2.51
C ASN A 138 -18.70 -3.85 -2.09
N ASP A 139 -18.33 -3.88 -0.80
CA ASP A 139 -17.21 -4.66 -0.24
C ASP A 139 -15.81 -4.37 -0.82
N CYS A 140 -15.69 -3.42 -1.76
CA CYS A 140 -14.44 -3.07 -2.42
C CYS A 140 -13.43 -2.48 -1.42
N ILE A 141 -13.90 -1.81 -0.36
CA ILE A 141 -13.03 -1.26 0.68
C ILE A 141 -12.17 -2.32 1.39
N PHE A 142 -12.54 -3.60 1.30
CA PHE A 142 -11.82 -4.72 1.90
C PHE A 142 -10.83 -5.39 0.93
N ASP A 143 -10.68 -4.87 -0.29
CA ASP A 143 -9.73 -5.39 -1.26
C ASP A 143 -8.28 -5.22 -0.77
N LYS A 144 -7.52 -6.33 -0.82
CA LYS A 144 -6.14 -6.39 -0.34
C LYS A 144 -5.18 -6.23 -1.52
N PHE A 145 -4.64 -5.03 -1.67
CA PHE A 145 -3.68 -4.71 -2.73
C PHE A 145 -2.25 -5.07 -2.28
N GLU A 146 -1.51 -5.78 -3.13
CA GLU A 146 -0.08 -6.03 -2.88
C GLU A 146 0.78 -4.86 -3.34
N CYS A 147 1.99 -4.79 -2.79
CA CYS A 147 3.00 -3.81 -3.18
C CYS A 147 4.34 -4.51 -3.41
N VAL A 148 5.15 -3.99 -4.34
CA VAL A 148 6.44 -4.61 -4.68
C VAL A 148 7.52 -3.56 -4.91
N TRP A 149 8.74 -3.94 -4.53
CA TRP A 149 9.97 -3.20 -4.81
C TRP A 149 10.50 -3.58 -6.19
N ASN A 150 11.13 -2.63 -6.88
CA ASN A 150 12.04 -2.98 -7.96
C ASN A 150 13.34 -3.56 -7.40
N GLY A 151 14.17 -4.18 -8.26
CA GLY A 151 15.40 -4.84 -7.83
C GLY A 151 16.43 -3.96 -7.09
N SER A 152 16.36 -2.64 -7.24
CA SER A 152 17.26 -1.67 -6.59
C SER A 152 16.64 -0.91 -5.41
N ASP A 153 15.43 -1.29 -4.98
CA ASP A 153 14.66 -0.62 -3.92
C ASP A 153 14.37 0.87 -4.18
N SER A 154 14.51 1.36 -5.42
CA SER A 154 14.37 2.76 -5.79
C SER A 154 12.99 3.11 -6.35
N VAL A 155 12.26 2.11 -6.84
CA VAL A 155 10.91 2.27 -7.39
C VAL A 155 9.98 1.27 -6.69
N ILE A 156 8.80 1.75 -6.36
CA ILE A 156 7.72 0.97 -5.76
C ILE A 156 6.60 0.83 -6.78
N MET A 157 5.98 -0.35 -6.84
CA MET A 157 4.80 -0.60 -7.66
C MET A 157 3.66 -1.19 -6.83
N THR A 158 2.43 -0.80 -7.14
CA THR A 158 1.24 -1.36 -6.48
C THR A 158 0.00 -1.22 -7.36
N GLY A 159 -0.99 -2.06 -7.13
CA GLY A 159 -2.23 -2.06 -7.89
C GLY A 159 -3.29 -1.05 -7.42
N SER A 160 -4.31 -0.89 -8.25
CA SER A 160 -5.50 -0.07 -8.04
C SER A 160 -6.66 -0.62 -8.89
N TYR A 161 -7.78 0.10 -8.90
CA TYR A 161 -8.97 -0.22 -9.70
C TYR A 161 -8.84 0.22 -11.16
N ASN A 162 -9.83 -0.15 -11.97
CA ASN A 162 -9.88 0.07 -13.41
C ASN A 162 -8.66 -0.52 -14.17
N ASN A 163 -8.14 -1.65 -13.71
CA ASN A 163 -6.87 -2.26 -14.16
C ASN A 163 -5.69 -1.28 -14.11
N PHE A 164 -5.71 -0.33 -13.18
CA PHE A 164 -4.58 0.57 -12.97
C PHE A 164 -3.57 -0.03 -12.02
N PHE A 165 -2.31 0.23 -12.33
CA PHE A 165 -1.21 0.05 -11.40
C PHE A 165 -0.41 1.35 -11.37
N ARG A 166 0.20 1.62 -10.22
CA ARG A 166 0.98 2.82 -9.97
C ARG A 166 2.41 2.46 -9.71
N MET A 167 3.29 3.32 -10.18
CA MET A 167 4.73 3.24 -9.92
C MET A 167 5.18 4.56 -9.31
N PHE A 168 5.96 4.48 -8.23
CA PHE A 168 6.48 5.61 -7.48
C PHE A 168 8.00 5.54 -7.44
N ASP A 169 8.67 6.55 -7.99
CA ASP A 169 10.11 6.70 -7.90
C ASP A 169 10.47 7.41 -6.59
N ARG A 170 11.25 6.74 -5.75
CA ARG A 170 11.64 7.24 -4.43
C ARG A 170 12.64 8.38 -4.50
N ASN A 171 13.49 8.38 -5.53
CA ASN A 171 14.55 9.38 -5.70
C ASN A 171 13.99 10.66 -6.32
N THR A 172 13.20 10.53 -7.38
CA THR A 172 12.67 11.70 -8.11
C THR A 172 11.34 12.20 -7.55
N LYS A 173 10.70 11.44 -6.65
CA LYS A 173 9.36 11.69 -6.11
C LYS A 173 8.29 11.82 -7.20
N ARG A 174 8.57 11.28 -8.38
CA ARG A 174 7.60 11.21 -9.49
C ARG A 174 6.81 9.92 -9.40
N ASP A 175 5.57 10.00 -9.83
CA ASP A 175 4.68 8.87 -9.91
C ASP A 175 4.01 8.78 -11.28
N VAL A 176 3.60 7.58 -11.65
CA VAL A 176 2.87 7.32 -12.89
C VAL A 176 1.79 6.27 -12.64
N THR A 177 0.63 6.48 -13.27
CA THR A 177 -0.45 5.50 -13.33
C THR A 177 -0.52 4.92 -14.73
N LEU A 178 -0.49 3.60 -14.83
CA LEU A 178 -0.54 2.84 -16.07
C LEU A 178 -1.74 1.89 -16.05
N GLU A 179 -2.17 1.43 -17.22
CA GLU A 179 -3.37 0.61 -17.41
C GLU A 179 -3.02 -0.74 -18.06
N ALA A 180 -3.44 -1.84 -17.44
CA ALA A 180 -3.33 -3.18 -18.01
C ALA A 180 -4.61 -3.53 -18.79
N SER A 181 -4.60 -3.26 -20.10
CA SER A 181 -5.75 -3.55 -20.98
C SER A 181 -5.30 -4.15 -22.31
N ARG A 182 -5.93 -5.27 -22.70
CA ARG A 182 -5.70 -5.96 -23.97
C ARG A 182 -6.11 -5.14 -25.19
N GLU A 183 -7.20 -4.37 -25.08
CA GLU A 183 -7.73 -3.55 -26.18
C GLU A 183 -6.80 -2.38 -26.53
N ASN A 184 -6.07 -1.88 -25.53
CA ASN A 184 -5.15 -0.75 -25.68
C ASN A 184 -3.68 -1.15 -25.91
N SER A 185 -3.33 -2.45 -25.83
CA SER A 185 -1.94 -2.92 -25.92
C SER A 185 -1.73 -3.88 -27.11
N LYS A 186 -1.29 -3.33 -28.24
CA LYS A 186 -0.65 -4.14 -29.29
C LYS A 186 0.66 -4.74 -28.74
N PRO A 187 1.18 -5.85 -29.28
CA PRO A 187 2.51 -6.35 -28.91
C PRO A 187 3.56 -5.23 -28.99
N ARG A 188 4.33 -5.02 -27.91
CA ARG A 188 5.33 -3.95 -27.78
C ARG A 188 4.78 -2.52 -27.81
N ALA A 189 3.49 -2.32 -27.55
CA ALA A 189 2.92 -0.99 -27.40
C ALA A 189 3.48 -0.29 -26.16
N ILE A 190 3.83 0.99 -26.31
CA ILE A 190 4.26 1.83 -25.20
C ILE A 190 3.02 2.21 -24.38
N LEU A 191 3.03 1.90 -23.09
CA LEU A 191 1.96 2.28 -22.18
C LEU A 191 1.91 3.81 -22.04
N LYS A 192 0.69 4.36 -22.10
CA LYS A 192 0.46 5.78 -21.90
C LYS A 192 0.03 6.04 -20.45
N PRO A 193 0.63 7.04 -19.78
CA PRO A 193 0.16 7.48 -18.47
C PRO A 193 -1.33 7.82 -18.48
N ARG A 194 -2.05 7.37 -17.46
CA ARG A 194 -3.46 7.72 -17.20
C ARG A 194 -3.54 8.71 -16.05
N LYS A 195 -4.49 9.64 -16.15
CA LYS A 195 -4.81 10.59 -15.07
C LYS A 195 -6.28 10.45 -14.70
N VAL A 196 -6.53 10.37 -13.39
CA VAL A 196 -7.87 10.33 -12.82
C VAL A 196 -8.21 11.72 -12.31
N CYS A 197 -9.41 12.21 -12.62
CA CYS A 197 -9.84 13.56 -12.24
C CYS A 197 -11.09 13.50 -11.36
N VAL A 198 -11.10 14.32 -10.31
CA VAL A 198 -12.21 14.49 -9.37
C VAL A 198 -13.00 15.74 -9.80
N GLY A 199 -14.11 15.56 -10.52
CA GLY A 199 -14.99 16.66 -10.96
C GLY A 199 -14.42 17.55 -12.07
N GLY A 200 -15.30 18.12 -12.91
CA GLY A 200 -14.95 19.11 -13.94
C GLY A 200 -14.91 18.63 -15.40
N LYS A 201 -14.62 19.56 -16.33
CA LYS A 201 -14.56 19.31 -17.78
C LYS A 201 -13.45 18.31 -18.12
N ARG A 202 -13.86 17.10 -18.46
CA ARG A 202 -13.01 16.00 -18.92
C ARG A 202 -12.09 16.44 -20.07
N ARG A 203 -10.77 16.32 -19.90
CA ARG A 203 -9.83 16.35 -21.02
C ARG A 203 -9.83 14.99 -21.73
N LYS A 204 -9.43 14.98 -23.01
CA LYS A 204 -9.54 13.82 -23.91
C LYS A 204 -8.89 12.53 -23.38
N ASP A 205 -7.86 12.65 -22.53
CA ASP A 205 -7.09 11.53 -21.98
C ASP A 205 -7.27 11.33 -20.46
N GLU A 206 -8.20 12.05 -19.84
CA GLU A 206 -8.51 11.95 -18.40
C GLU A 206 -9.75 11.07 -18.17
N ILE A 207 -9.70 10.31 -17.08
CA ILE A 207 -10.75 9.38 -16.66
C ILE A 207 -11.41 9.95 -15.41
N SER A 208 -12.74 10.08 -15.43
CA SER A 208 -13.50 10.54 -14.26
C SER A 208 -13.50 9.44 -13.20
N VAL A 209 -13.44 9.83 -11.92
CA VAL A 209 -13.63 8.91 -10.79
C VAL A 209 -14.94 8.12 -10.91
N ASP A 210 -16.01 8.76 -11.38
CA ASP A 210 -17.33 8.11 -11.56
C ASP A 210 -17.35 7.10 -12.71
N SER A 211 -16.34 7.08 -13.57
CA SER A 211 -16.21 6.15 -14.69
C SER A 211 -15.25 5.00 -14.40
N LEU A 212 -14.75 4.89 -13.16
CA LEU A 212 -13.86 3.80 -12.77
C LEU A 212 -14.64 2.50 -12.62
N ASP A 213 -14.09 1.43 -13.20
CA ASP A 213 -14.61 0.08 -13.04
C ASP A 213 -13.94 -0.62 -11.85
N PHE A 214 -14.66 -0.72 -10.73
CA PHE A 214 -14.17 -1.34 -9.50
C PHE A 214 -14.10 -2.88 -9.58
N SER A 215 -14.76 -3.51 -10.56
CA SER A 215 -14.60 -4.95 -10.81
C SER A 215 -13.24 -5.29 -11.41
N LYS A 216 -12.61 -4.31 -12.07
CA LYS A 216 -11.28 -4.42 -12.67
C LYS A 216 -10.22 -3.98 -11.67
N LYS A 217 -9.76 -4.89 -10.83
CA LYS A 217 -8.74 -4.64 -9.82
C LYS A 217 -7.44 -5.39 -10.12
N ILE A 218 -6.32 -4.72 -9.89
CA ILE A 218 -5.00 -5.36 -9.86
C ILE A 218 -4.66 -5.57 -8.40
N LEU A 219 -4.84 -6.79 -7.91
CA LEU A 219 -4.50 -7.14 -6.52
C LEU A 219 -3.07 -7.67 -6.42
N HIS A 220 -2.65 -8.44 -7.43
CA HIS A 220 -1.35 -9.13 -7.44
C HIS A 220 -0.43 -8.56 -8.51
N THR A 221 0.81 -8.31 -8.13
CA THR A 221 1.85 -7.87 -9.04
C THR A 221 3.22 -8.31 -8.57
N THR A 222 4.16 -8.48 -9.49
CA THR A 222 5.53 -8.84 -9.17
C THR A 222 6.51 -8.10 -10.08
N TRP A 223 7.72 -7.89 -9.58
CA TRP A 223 8.82 -7.27 -10.31
C TRP A 223 9.99 -8.25 -10.36
N HIS A 224 10.60 -8.40 -11.53
CA HIS A 224 11.82 -9.18 -11.68
C HIS A 224 12.96 -8.63 -10.80
N PRO A 225 13.72 -9.48 -10.07
CA PRO A 225 14.69 -9.03 -9.08
C PRO A 225 15.89 -8.26 -9.64
N HIS A 226 16.16 -8.40 -10.94
CA HIS A 226 17.35 -7.80 -11.57
C HIS A 226 17.06 -7.00 -12.85
N GLU A 227 15.83 -7.04 -13.36
CA GLU A 227 15.50 -6.46 -14.66
C GLU A 227 14.23 -5.63 -14.54
N ASN A 228 14.06 -4.67 -15.46
CA ASN A 228 12.85 -3.85 -15.55
C ASN A 228 11.74 -4.62 -16.26
N ILE A 229 11.38 -5.78 -15.71
CA ILE A 229 10.29 -6.64 -16.15
C ILE A 229 9.30 -6.74 -14.99
N ILE A 230 8.03 -6.45 -15.26
CA ILE A 230 6.95 -6.55 -14.29
C ILE A 230 5.89 -7.51 -14.81
N ALA A 231 5.28 -8.26 -13.88
CA ALA A 231 4.10 -9.06 -14.14
C ALA A 231 2.91 -8.50 -13.35
N VAL A 232 1.80 -8.31 -14.05
CA VAL A 232 0.59 -7.67 -13.51
C VAL A 232 -0.60 -8.58 -13.80
N ALA A 233 -1.25 -9.07 -12.74
CA ALA A 233 -2.47 -9.86 -12.88
C ALA A 233 -3.68 -8.92 -12.94
N ALA A 234 -4.42 -8.96 -14.05
CA ALA A 234 -5.63 -8.16 -14.24
C ALA A 234 -6.77 -9.03 -14.77
N THR A 235 -7.81 -9.18 -13.95
CA THR A 235 -8.97 -10.06 -14.23
C THR A 235 -8.50 -11.49 -14.54
N ASN A 236 -8.65 -11.96 -15.78
CA ASN A 236 -8.31 -13.32 -16.22
C ASN A 236 -6.99 -13.38 -17.02
N ASN A 237 -6.21 -12.30 -17.03
CA ASN A 237 -5.00 -12.19 -17.84
C ASN A 237 -3.79 -11.87 -16.96
N LEU A 238 -2.65 -12.45 -17.34
CA LEU A 238 -1.33 -12.06 -16.84
C LEU A 238 -0.64 -11.19 -17.89
N TYR A 239 -0.37 -9.94 -17.55
CA TYR A 239 0.36 -9.02 -18.41
C TYR A 239 1.83 -9.01 -18.01
N ILE A 240 2.71 -9.07 -19.00
CA ILE A 240 4.16 -8.91 -18.82
C ILE A 240 4.55 -7.62 -19.52
N PHE A 241 5.08 -6.67 -18.76
CA PHE A 241 5.64 -5.43 -19.30
C PHE A 241 7.14 -5.42 -19.06
N GLN A 242 7.88 -4.95 -20.05
CA GLN A 242 9.31 -4.77 -19.97
C GLN A 242 9.67 -3.39 -20.51
N ASP A 243 10.74 -2.81 -20.00
CA ASP A 243 11.31 -1.62 -20.62
C ASP A 243 11.76 -1.93 -22.06
N LYS A 244 11.93 -0.90 -22.89
CA LYS A 244 12.47 -1.07 -24.23
C LYS A 244 13.91 -1.61 -24.12
N VAL A 245 14.06 -2.89 -24.40
CA VAL A 245 15.36 -3.48 -24.72
C VAL A 245 15.81 -2.83 -26.04
N ASN A 246 16.82 -1.97 -25.95
CA ASN A 246 17.51 -1.45 -27.13
C ASN A 246 18.26 -2.57 -27.86
#